data_AF-A0A1E5JUM5-F1
#
_entry.id   AF-A0A1E5JUM5-F1
#
_cell.length_a   1.000
_cell.length_b   1.000
_cell.length_c   1.000
_cell.angle_alpha   90.00
_cell.angle_beta   90.00
_cell.angle_gamma   90.00
#
_symmetry.space_group_name_H-M   'P 1'
#
loop_
_entity.id
_entity.type
_entity.pdbx_description
1 polymer ?
#
loop_
_entity_poly.entity_id
_entity_poly.type
_entity_poly.pdbx_seq_one_letter_code
_entity_poly.pdbx_strand_id
1 'polypeptide(L)'
;MGWSNKSFRGFADYMQTSEFYEGLKELNGLIKKNQKVVIMCAEAVPWHCHRSLIADAEVARHLVVLEIMSKNSAHLHKLTDFAVINRKKRPIQIYYPKLNDK
;
A
#
# COMPACT_ATOMS: atom_id res chain seq x y z
N MET A 1 -3.34 16.33 -1.63
CA MET A 1 -3.18 15.30 -2.66
C MET A 1 -1.71 14.93 -2.74
N GLY A 2 -1.24 13.89 -2.04
CA GLY A 2 0.13 13.37 -2.21
C GLY A 2 0.37 12.84 -3.63
N TRP A 3 -0.71 12.40 -4.29
CA TRP A 3 -0.75 11.87 -5.66
C TRP A 3 -0.39 12.85 -6.78
N SER A 4 -0.45 14.17 -6.53
CA SER A 4 0.00 15.17 -7.50
C SER A 4 1.51 15.42 -7.46
N ASN A 5 2.23 14.82 -6.50
CA ASN A 5 3.67 14.94 -6.37
C ASN A 5 4.38 13.86 -7.22
N LYS A 6 5.39 14.27 -8.00
CA LYS A 6 6.24 13.36 -8.79
C LYS A 6 6.87 12.26 -7.94
N SER A 7 7.23 12.54 -6.69
CA SER A 7 7.80 11.54 -5.78
C SER A 7 6.87 10.36 -5.53
N PHE A 8 5.55 10.60 -5.54
CA PHE A 8 4.56 9.54 -5.33
C PHE A 8 4.55 8.54 -6.50
N ARG A 9 4.71 9.02 -7.74
CA ARG A 9 4.83 8.19 -8.94
C ARG A 9 6.03 7.24 -8.83
N GLY A 10 7.16 7.71 -8.30
CA GLY A 10 8.35 6.89 -8.09
C GLY A 10 8.10 5.68 -7.19
N PHE A 11 7.34 5.85 -6.09
CA PHE A 11 6.94 4.72 -5.25
C PHE A 11 6.00 3.77 -5.99
N ALA A 12 4.99 4.29 -6.70
CA ALA A 12 4.05 3.47 -7.47
C ALA A 12 4.75 2.63 -8.57
N ASP A 13 5.79 3.18 -9.19
CA ASP A 13 6.59 2.49 -10.19
C ASP A 13 7.53 1.46 -9.54
N TYR A 14 8.11 1.77 -8.37
CA TYR A 14 8.88 0.81 -7.58
C TYR A 14 8.06 -0.40 -7.16
N MET A 15 6.74 -0.23 -6.90
CA MET A 15 5.85 -1.36 -6.61
C MET A 15 5.75 -2.39 -7.74
N GLN A 16 6.24 -2.07 -8.94
CA GLN A 16 6.23 -2.96 -10.09
C GLN A 16 7.48 -3.82 -10.18
N THR A 17 8.48 -3.62 -9.32
CA THR A 17 9.77 -4.31 -9.38
C THR A 17 9.81 -5.59 -8.54
N SER A 18 10.78 -6.47 -8.83
CA SER A 18 11.05 -7.69 -8.05
C SER A 18 11.35 -7.40 -6.59
N GLU A 19 12.11 -6.35 -6.32
CA GLU A 19 12.60 -5.99 -4.99
C GLU A 19 11.43 -5.63 -4.06
N PHE A 20 10.44 -4.90 -4.59
CA PHE A 20 9.22 -4.61 -3.84
C PHE A 20 8.46 -5.89 -3.47
N TYR A 21 8.35 -6.84 -4.40
CA TYR A 21 7.64 -8.10 -4.13
C TYR A 21 8.38 -8.99 -3.13
N GLU A 22 9.72 -9.00 -3.14
CA GLU A 22 10.48 -9.70 -2.09
C GLU A 22 10.28 -9.02 -0.73
N GLY A 23 10.27 -7.68 -0.65
CA GLY A 23 9.94 -6.96 0.58
C GLY A 23 8.53 -7.29 1.11
N LEU A 24 7.53 -7.36 0.22
CA LEU A 24 6.18 -7.79 0.61
C LEU A 24 6.14 -9.23 1.10
N LYS A 25 6.96 -10.12 0.52
CA LYS A 25 7.03 -11.52 0.94
C LYS A 25 7.67 -11.66 2.32
N GLU A 26 8.69 -10.87 2.62
CA GLU A 26 9.28 -10.78 3.97
C GLU A 26 8.25 -10.29 4.99
N LEU A 27 7.56 -9.19 4.69
CA LEU A 27 6.47 -8.65 5.51
C LEU A 27 5.39 -9.71 5.78
N ASN A 28 4.92 -10.37 4.74
CA ASN A 28 3.92 -11.44 4.85
C ASN A 28 4.46 -12.67 5.60
N GLY A 29 5.76 -12.92 5.57
CA GLY A 29 6.43 -13.91 6.40
C GLY A 29 6.34 -13.60 7.89
N LEU A 30 6.43 -12.32 8.29
CA LEU A 30 6.23 -11.89 9.68
C LEU A 30 4.78 -12.07 10.12
N ILE A 31 3.82 -11.68 9.28
CA ILE A 31 2.38 -11.83 9.55
C ILE A 31 2.02 -13.31 9.79
N LYS A 32 2.52 -14.22 8.93
CA LYS A 32 2.29 -15.67 9.05
C LYS A 32 2.82 -16.29 10.34
N LYS A 33 3.81 -15.68 10.98
CA LYS A 33 4.34 -16.12 12.28
C LYS A 33 3.48 -15.68 13.46
N ASN A 34 2.23 -15.25 13.21
CA ASN A 34 1.29 -14.74 14.20
C ASN A 34 1.81 -13.52 14.99
N GLN A 35 2.70 -12.75 14.37
CA GLN A 35 3.23 -11.51 14.94
C GLN A 35 2.30 -10.35 14.60
N LYS A 36 2.09 -9.44 15.56
CA LYS A 36 1.45 -8.15 15.28
C LYS A 36 2.48 -7.27 14.56
N VAL A 37 2.26 -7.02 13.27
CA VAL A 37 3.15 -6.17 12.46
C VAL A 37 2.55 -4.78 12.36
N VAL A 38 3.39 -3.77 12.59
CA VAL A 38 3.05 -2.35 12.41
C VAL A 38 4.10 -1.71 11.51
N ILE A 39 3.64 -1.01 10.48
CA ILE A 39 4.50 -0.20 9.60
C ILE A 39 4.27 1.26 9.99
N MET A 40 5.34 1.94 10.39
CA MET A 40 5.29 3.34 10.82
C MET A 40 5.99 4.25 9.80
N CYS A 41 5.49 5.48 9.68
CA CYS A 41 6.05 6.54 8.86
C CYS A 41 6.15 7.82 9.72
N ALA A 42 7.12 8.70 9.46
CA ALA A 42 7.27 9.94 10.22
C ALA A 42 6.15 10.96 9.93
N GLU A 43 5.45 10.79 8.81
CA GLU A 43 4.35 11.61 8.39
C GLU A 43 3.10 11.37 9.24
N ALA A 44 2.60 12.46 9.83
CA ALA A 44 1.38 12.46 10.63
C ALA A 44 0.13 12.13 9.79
N VAL A 45 0.19 12.31 8.46
CA VAL A 45 -0.97 12.28 7.57
C VAL A 45 -0.91 11.07 6.62
N PRO A 46 -1.77 10.03 6.80
CA PRO A 46 -1.66 8.76 6.07
C PRO A 46 -1.79 8.88 4.54
N TRP A 47 -2.61 9.82 4.06
CA TRP A 47 -2.84 10.03 2.62
C TRP A 47 -1.74 10.86 1.92
N HIS A 48 -0.68 11.24 2.63
CA HIS A 48 0.51 11.90 2.07
C HIS A 48 1.75 11.01 2.06
N CYS A 49 1.71 9.88 2.76
CA CYS A 49 2.85 8.97 2.85
C CYS A 49 2.69 7.74 1.97
N HIS A 50 3.83 7.17 1.61
CA HIS A 50 3.92 5.96 0.79
C HIS A 50 3.43 4.69 1.51
N ARG A 51 3.20 4.70 2.83
CA ARG A 51 2.62 3.53 3.53
C ARG A 51 1.24 3.14 2.99
N SER A 52 0.47 4.12 2.50
CA SER A 52 -0.83 3.86 1.85
C SER A 52 -0.70 2.92 0.65
N LEU A 53 0.42 2.97 -0.08
CA LEU A 53 0.71 2.08 -1.20
C LEU A 53 0.95 0.64 -0.78
N ILE A 54 1.65 0.44 0.34
CA ILE A 54 1.87 -0.88 0.92
C ILE A 54 0.54 -1.44 1.43
N ALA A 55 -0.25 -0.61 2.12
CA ALA A 55 -1.59 -0.99 2.59
C ALA A 55 -2.52 -1.39 1.43
N ASP A 56 -2.52 -0.62 0.33
CA ASP A 56 -3.24 -0.96 -0.90
C ASP A 56 -2.79 -2.31 -1.48
N ALA A 57 -1.48 -2.57 -1.51
CA ALA A 57 -0.95 -3.85 -1.99
C ALA A 57 -1.38 -5.05 -1.16
N GLU A 58 -1.47 -4.90 0.17
CA GLU A 58 -1.91 -5.98 1.07
C GLU A 58 -3.43 -6.17 1.05
N VAL A 59 -4.21 -5.08 0.98
CA VAL A 59 -5.66 -5.16 0.78
C VAL A 59 -5.99 -5.82 -0.56
N ALA A 60 -5.24 -5.51 -1.64
CA ALA A 60 -5.39 -6.18 -2.93
C ALA A 60 -5.10 -7.70 -2.86
N ARG A 61 -4.34 -8.14 -1.84
CA ARG A 61 -4.05 -9.55 -1.51
C ARG A 61 -4.98 -10.14 -0.45
N HIS A 62 -6.07 -9.43 -0.11
CA HIS A 62 -7.09 -9.83 0.86
C HIS A 62 -6.64 -9.86 2.32
N LEU A 63 -5.59 -9.11 2.67
CA LEU A 63 -5.24 -8.88 4.06
C LEU A 63 -6.03 -7.70 4.64
N VAL A 64 -6.33 -7.81 5.94
CA VAL A 64 -6.96 -6.73 6.70
C VAL A 64 -5.87 -5.79 7.19
N VAL A 65 -5.91 -4.55 6.75
CA VAL A 65 -4.99 -3.48 7.19
C VAL A 65 -5.77 -2.43 7.97
N LEU A 66 -5.21 -2.01 9.10
CA LEU A 66 -5.76 -0.96 9.94
C LEU A 66 -4.84 0.26 9.93
N GLU A 67 -5.42 1.43 9.66
CA GLU A 67 -4.76 2.73 9.78
C GLU A 67 -4.93 3.24 11.22
N ILE A 68 -3.83 3.23 11.98
CA ILE A 68 -3.78 3.70 13.37
C ILE A 68 -3.61 5.22 13.36
N MET A 69 -4.64 5.94 13.81
CA MET A 69 -4.70 7.41 13.77
C MET A 69 -4.32 8.05 15.11
N SER A 70 -4.56 7.34 16.21
CA SER A 70 -4.25 7.79 17.56
C SER A 70 -4.19 6.59 18.51
N LYS A 71 -3.88 6.85 19.79
CA LYS A 71 -3.89 5.84 20.85
C LYS A 71 -5.20 5.03 20.92
N ASN A 72 -6.32 5.65 20.56
CA ASN A 72 -7.66 5.08 20.74
C ASN A 72 -8.45 4.95 19.42
N SER A 73 -7.84 5.24 18.27
CA SER A 73 -8.55 5.24 16.99
C SER A 73 -7.75 4.50 15.93
N ALA A 74 -8.38 3.49 15.34
CA ALA A 74 -7.93 2.82 14.13
C ALA A 74 -9.14 2.56 13.22
N HIS A 75 -8.92 2.58 11.91
CA HIS A 75 -9.96 2.28 10.93
C HIS A 75 -9.43 1.37 9.83
N LEU A 76 -10.33 0.68 9.13
CA LEU A 76 -9.94 -0.16 8.00
C LEU A 76 -9.36 0.70 6.88
N HIS A 77 -8.21 0.28 6.36
CA HIS A 77 -7.66 0.85 5.14
C HIS A 77 -8.65 0.63 4.00
N LYS A 78 -8.96 1.71 3.28
CA LYS A 78 -9.75 1.64 2.05
C LYS A 78 -8.79 1.75 0.89
N LEU A 79 -8.98 0.86 -0.09
CA LEU A 79 -8.21 0.91 -1.32
C LEU A 79 -8.31 2.32 -1.92
N THR A 80 -7.17 2.89 -2.33
CA THR A 80 -7.18 4.18 -3.03
C THR A 80 -8.17 4.15 -4.20
N ASP A 81 -9.05 5.15 -4.29
CA ASP A 81 -10.24 5.14 -5.18
C ASP A 81 -9.94 4.86 -6.66
N PHE A 82 -8.77 5.29 -7.15
CA PHE A 82 -8.34 5.10 -8.54
C PHE A 82 -7.28 4.01 -8.71
N ALA A 83 -6.99 3.23 -7.67
CA ALA A 83 -6.11 2.09 -7.78
C ALA A 83 -6.73 1.02 -8.68
N VAL A 84 -5.92 0.44 -9.56
CA VAL A 84 -6.32 -0.66 -10.43
C VAL A 84 -5.58 -1.92 -10.02
N ILE A 85 -6.34 -2.99 -9.75
CA ILE A 85 -5.81 -4.29 -9.37
C ILE A 85 -5.85 -5.23 -10.57
N ASN A 86 -4.69 -5.67 -11.04
CA ASN A 86 -4.56 -6.73 -12.03
C ASN A 86 -4.31 -8.08 -11.33
N ARG A 87 -5.41 -8.83 -11.15
CA ARG A 87 -5.39 -10.19 -10.56
C ARG A 87 -4.97 -11.29 -11.53
N LYS A 88 -4.84 -10.99 -12.83
CA LYS A 88 -4.40 -11.98 -13.84
C LYS A 88 -2.88 -12.23 -13.78
N LYS A 89 -2.11 -11.27 -13.26
CA LYS A 89 -0.68 -11.45 -13.02
C LYS A 89 -0.39 -12.13 -11.69
N ARG A 90 0.74 -12.84 -11.65
CA ARG A 90 1.33 -13.42 -10.45
C ARG A 90 2.77 -12.90 -10.34
N PRO A 91 3.14 -12.20 -9.25
CA PRO A 91 2.28 -11.75 -8.15
C PRO A 91 1.18 -10.77 -8.58
N ILE A 92 0.14 -10.61 -7.76
CA ILE A 92 -0.95 -9.65 -8.01
C ILE A 92 -0.33 -8.25 -8.13
N GLN A 93 -0.68 -7.57 -9.21
CA GLN A 93 -0.16 -6.24 -9.53
C GLN A 93 -1.21 -5.19 -9.17
N ILE A 94 -0.77 -4.09 -8.56
CA ILE A 94 -1.58 -2.90 -8.30
C ILE A 94 -0.86 -1.70 -8.91
N TYR A 95 -1.60 -0.81 -9.57
CA TYR A 95 -1.05 0.39 -10.19
C TYR A 95 -2.07 1.53 -10.18
N TYR A 96 -1.60 2.75 -10.43
CA TYR A 96 -2.36 3.97 -10.23
C TYR A 96 -2.29 4.84 -11.49
N PRO A 97 -3.29 4.77 -12.40
CA PRO A 97 -3.33 5.61 -13.60
C PRO A 97 -3.49 7.08 -13.24
N LYS A 98 -3.17 7.99 -14.18
CA LYS A 98 -3.44 9.42 -13.98
C LYS A 98 -4.95 9.64 -14.03
N LEU A 99 -5.45 10.51 -13.15
CA LEU A 99 -6.88 10.84 -13.04
C LEU A 99 -7.50 11.50 -14.30
N ASN A 100 -6.70 11.82 -15.33
CA ASN A 100 -7.14 12.46 -16.57
C ASN A 100 -6.90 11.62 -17.83
N ASP A 101 -6.53 10.34 -17.72
CA ASP A 101 -6.50 9.44 -18.89
C ASP A 101 -7.92 8.90 -19.13
N LYS A 102 -8.81 9.77 -19.65
CA LYS A 102 -10.01 9.37 -20.37
C LYS A 102 -9.70 9.23 -21.85
#